data_AF-A0A7V7F4P2-F1
#
_entry.id   AF-A0A7V7F4P2-F1
#
_cell.length_a   1.000
_cell.length_b   1.000
_cell.length_c   1.000
_cell.angle_alpha   90.00
_cell.angle_beta   90.00
_cell.angle_gamma   90.00
#
_symmetry.space_group_name_H-M   'P 1'
#
loop_
_entity.id
_entity.type
_entity.pdbx_description
1 polymer ?
#
loop_
_entity_poly.entity_id
_entity_poly.type
_entity_poly.pdbx_seq_one_letter_code
_entity_poly.pdbx_strand_id
1 'polypeptide(L)'
;MTKKSSLALWRKIHIYSFGYLKWPSIFVSVIFVIICLTGILYNHTHDFEILKKGRISTSFLPDSYQKQLDQTRKAQGLEDLFPEEADRVPVIWLIKDLHTGDFFGPWGRIFYDILSISLIVLAVTGCYLFLKINIPARAKRKGDS
;
A
#
# COMPACT_ATOMS: atom_id res chain seq x y z
N MET A 1 -29.15 8.46 26.02
CA MET A 1 -27.84 7.80 26.24
C MET A 1 -26.82 8.83 26.71
N THR A 2 -26.22 8.66 27.90
CA THR A 2 -25.28 9.63 28.48
C THR A 2 -23.87 9.48 27.87
N LYS A 3 -23.16 10.59 27.63
CA LYS A 3 -21.82 10.66 27.00
C LYS A 3 -20.80 9.65 27.59
N LYS A 4 -20.87 9.39 28.90
CA LYS A 4 -20.02 8.40 29.62
C LYS A 4 -20.19 6.97 29.11
N SER A 5 -21.41 6.56 28.75
CA SER A 5 -21.70 5.21 28.24
C SER A 5 -21.09 4.99 26.86
N SER A 6 -21.11 6.03 26.00
CA SER A 6 -20.53 5.95 24.65
C SER A 6 -19.01 5.74 24.67
N LEU A 7 -18.28 6.39 25.59
CA LEU A 7 -16.82 6.25 25.72
C LEU A 7 -16.41 4.87 26.25
N ALA A 8 -17.18 4.33 27.20
CA ALA A 8 -16.91 2.99 27.75
C ALA A 8 -17.15 1.88 26.71
N LEU A 9 -18.19 2.03 25.89
CA LEU A 9 -18.47 1.14 24.77
C LEU A 9 -17.37 1.22 23.71
N TRP A 10 -16.96 2.44 23.33
CA TRP A 10 -15.90 2.66 22.35
C TRP A 10 -14.56 2.08 22.81
N ARG A 11 -14.22 2.22 24.10
CA ARG A 11 -13.01 1.62 24.69
C ARG A 11 -13.07 0.09 24.65
N LYS A 12 -14.23 -0.52 24.92
CA LYS A 12 -14.40 -1.98 24.81
C LYS A 12 -14.26 -2.44 23.36
N ILE A 13 -14.94 -1.78 22.42
CA ILE A 13 -14.81 -2.10 20.99
C ILE A 13 -13.36 -1.99 20.54
N HIS A 14 -12.65 -0.91 20.90
CA HIS A 14 -11.24 -0.76 20.55
C HIS A 14 -10.35 -1.87 21.13
N ILE A 15 -10.54 -2.25 22.40
CA ILE A 15 -9.74 -3.30 23.03
C ILE A 15 -10.07 -4.69 22.44
N TYR A 16 -11.36 -5.00 22.21
CA TYR A 16 -11.78 -6.30 21.70
C TYR A 16 -11.55 -6.45 20.18
N SER A 17 -11.78 -5.43 19.36
CA SER A 17 -11.48 -5.46 17.93
C SER A 17 -9.99 -5.68 17.66
N PHE A 18 -9.08 -4.99 18.36
CA PHE A 18 -7.64 -5.19 18.17
C PHE A 18 -7.12 -6.51 18.76
N GLY A 19 -7.79 -7.07 19.77
CA GLY A 19 -7.39 -8.33 20.41
C GLY A 19 -7.48 -9.56 19.50
N TYR A 20 -8.45 -9.60 18.58
CA TYR A 20 -8.65 -10.70 17.63
C TYR A 20 -7.99 -10.46 16.27
N LEU A 21 -7.56 -9.24 15.96
CA LEU A 21 -6.94 -8.86 14.68
C LEU A 21 -5.41 -9.06 14.62
N LYS A 22 -4.81 -9.84 15.53
CA LYS A 22 -3.34 -9.98 15.64
C LYS A 22 -2.68 -10.57 14.37
N TRP A 23 -3.26 -11.64 13.84
CA TRP A 23 -2.75 -12.28 12.62
C TRP A 23 -2.96 -11.44 11.36
N PRO A 24 -4.16 -10.88 11.10
CA PRO A 24 -4.34 -10.00 9.95
C PRO A 24 -3.50 -8.72 10.05
N SER A 25 -3.22 -8.20 11.25
CA SER A 25 -2.34 -7.03 11.39
C SER A 25 -0.88 -7.34 11.06
N ILE A 26 -0.36 -8.51 11.45
CA ILE A 26 0.98 -8.96 11.04
C ILE A 26 1.04 -9.07 9.51
N PHE A 27 0.03 -9.69 8.89
CA PHE A 27 -0.05 -9.80 7.43
C PHE A 27 -0.05 -8.43 6.75
N VAL A 28 -0.92 -7.52 7.17
CA VAL A 28 -1.00 -6.15 6.63
C VAL A 28 0.32 -5.39 6.83
N SER A 29 1.00 -5.58 7.96
CA SER A 29 2.32 -4.97 8.22
C SER A 29 3.39 -5.46 7.22
N VAL A 30 3.44 -6.77 6.94
CA VAL A 30 4.37 -7.33 5.93
C VAL A 30 4.09 -6.73 4.56
N ILE A 31 2.81 -6.62 4.17
CA ILE A 31 2.43 -5.98 2.90
C ILE A 31 2.88 -4.51 2.89
N PHE A 32 2.68 -3.75 3.97
CA PHE A 32 3.17 -2.37 4.05
C PHE A 32 4.68 -2.26 3.88
N VAL A 33 5.45 -3.15 4.50
CA VAL A 33 6.90 -3.18 4.31
C VAL A 33 7.25 -3.40 2.84
N ILE A 34 6.58 -4.35 2.16
CA ILE A 34 6.77 -4.58 0.73
C ILE A 34 6.46 -3.32 -0.07
N ILE A 35 5.31 -2.66 0.16
CA ILE A 35 4.91 -1.43 -0.54
C ILE A 35 5.93 -0.31 -0.35
N CYS A 36 6.42 -0.12 0.88
CA CYS A 36 7.43 0.89 1.18
C CYS A 36 8.75 0.59 0.46
N LEU A 37 9.23 -0.66 0.53
CA LEU A 37 10.48 -1.06 -0.13
C LEU A 37 10.37 -0.93 -1.65
N THR A 38 9.28 -1.39 -2.26
CA THR A 38 9.06 -1.27 -3.70
C THR A 38 8.90 0.18 -4.13
N GLY A 39 8.26 1.02 -3.32
CA GLY A 39 8.12 2.46 -3.59
C GLY A 39 9.47 3.18 -3.58
N ILE A 40 10.32 2.89 -2.60
CA ILE A 40 11.69 3.42 -2.54
C ILE A 40 12.48 2.96 -3.78
N LEU A 41 12.45 1.65 -4.08
CA LEU A 41 13.14 1.10 -5.25
C LEU A 41 12.63 1.71 -6.56
N TYR A 42 11.32 1.92 -6.70
CA TYR A 42 10.70 2.52 -7.88
C TYR A 42 11.05 4.00 -8.04
N ASN A 43 11.15 4.75 -6.95
CA ASN A 43 11.57 6.15 -6.99
C ASN A 43 13.06 6.31 -7.32
N HIS A 44 13.89 5.36 -6.88
CA HIS A 44 15.35 5.34 -7.11
C HIS A 44 15.78 4.50 -8.32
N THR A 45 14.89 4.30 -9.28
CA THR A 45 15.18 3.46 -10.47
C THR A 45 16.32 3.99 -11.31
N HIS A 46 16.57 5.30 -11.26
CA HIS A 46 17.68 5.91 -11.96
C HIS A 46 19.04 5.64 -11.33
N ASP A 47 19.08 5.40 -10.02
CA ASP A 47 20.30 5.20 -9.25
C ASP A 47 20.78 3.74 -9.32
N PHE A 48 19.87 2.80 -9.56
CA PHE A 48 20.17 1.36 -9.61
C PHE A 48 20.08 0.82 -11.04
N GLU A 49 21.22 0.69 -11.73
CA GLU A 49 21.27 0.12 -13.09
C GLU A 49 20.71 -1.31 -13.16
N ILE A 50 20.85 -2.08 -12.08
CA ILE A 50 20.35 -3.44 -11.96
C ILE A 50 18.82 -3.48 -12.11
N LEU A 51 18.11 -2.45 -11.64
CA LEU A 51 16.65 -2.38 -11.75
C LEU A 51 16.18 -2.05 -13.17
N LYS A 52 16.98 -1.29 -13.92
CA LYS A 52 16.70 -0.94 -15.33
C LYS A 52 16.99 -2.10 -16.27
N LYS A 53 18.14 -2.74 -16.10
CA LYS A 53 18.65 -3.78 -17.00
C LYS A 53 18.20 -5.19 -16.59
N GLY A 54 17.82 -5.36 -15.32
CA GLY A 54 17.35 -6.63 -14.80
C GLY A 54 16.08 -7.09 -15.51
N ARG A 55 16.12 -8.33 -16.01
CA ARG A 55 14.96 -9.02 -16.56
C ARG A 55 14.83 -10.37 -15.87
N ILE A 56 13.63 -10.72 -15.47
CA ILE A 56 13.32 -12.01 -14.82
C ILE A 56 12.59 -12.88 -15.83
N SER A 57 12.91 -14.18 -15.82
CA SER A 57 12.22 -15.17 -16.64
C SER A 57 10.77 -15.34 -16.17
N THR A 58 9.83 -15.34 -17.12
CA THR A 58 8.39 -15.55 -16.87
C THR A 58 8.10 -16.88 -16.20
N SER A 59 9.00 -17.86 -16.35
CA SER A 59 8.93 -19.16 -15.66
C SER A 59 8.92 -19.07 -14.13
N PHE A 60 9.45 -17.99 -13.54
CA PHE A 60 9.42 -17.76 -12.09
C PHE A 60 8.15 -17.04 -11.63
N LEU A 61 7.33 -16.55 -12.57
CA LEU A 61 6.15 -15.77 -12.30
C LEU A 61 4.90 -16.64 -12.48
N PRO A 62 3.81 -16.36 -11.77
CA PRO A 62 2.55 -17.07 -11.97
C PRO A 62 1.98 -16.82 -13.38
N ASP A 63 1.38 -17.85 -13.99
CA ASP A 63 0.72 -17.73 -15.30
C ASP A 63 -0.35 -16.64 -15.36
N SER A 64 -1.01 -16.35 -14.22
CA SER A 64 -1.99 -15.27 -14.12
C SER A 64 -1.37 -13.90 -14.35
N TYR A 65 -0.13 -13.70 -13.89
CA TYR A 65 0.60 -12.45 -14.10
C TYR A 65 1.03 -12.33 -15.57
N GLN A 66 1.49 -13.42 -16.19
CA GLN A 66 1.83 -13.41 -17.62
C GLN A 66 0.63 -13.01 -18.48
N LYS A 67 -0.55 -13.62 -18.23
CA LYS A 67 -1.78 -13.28 -18.96
C LYS A 67 -2.15 -11.80 -18.83
N GLN A 68 -1.98 -11.23 -17.64
CA GLN A 68 -2.25 -9.81 -17.40
C GLN A 68 -1.27 -8.90 -18.13
N LEU A 69 0.01 -9.26 -18.16
CA LEU A 69 1.03 -8.55 -18.93
C LEU A 69 0.72 -8.59 -20.43
N ASP A 70 0.35 -9.76 -20.96
CA ASP A 70 0.00 -9.91 -22.37
C ASP A 70 -1.24 -9.08 -22.74
N GLN A 71 -2.25 -9.05 -21.87
CA GLN A 71 -3.40 -8.16 -22.03
C GLN A 71 -2.99 -6.67 -22.04
N THR A 72 -2.05 -6.28 -21.19
CA THR A 72 -1.54 -4.90 -21.11
C THR A 72 -0.73 -4.54 -22.35
N ARG A 73 0.16 -5.42 -22.81
CA ARG A 73 0.93 -5.26 -24.06
C ARG A 73 0.00 -5.13 -25.25
N LYS A 74 -1.03 -5.97 -25.34
CA LYS A 74 -2.08 -5.89 -26.35
C LYS A 74 -2.80 -4.55 -26.36
N ALA A 75 -3.21 -4.08 -25.18
CA ALA A 75 -3.87 -2.79 -25.05
C ALA A 75 -2.98 -1.61 -25.47
N GLN A 76 -1.66 -1.76 -25.33
CA GLN A 76 -0.67 -0.77 -25.74
C GLN A 76 -0.14 -0.95 -27.18
N GLY A 77 -0.59 -1.98 -27.90
CA GLY A 77 -0.10 -2.31 -29.24
C GLY A 77 1.36 -2.81 -29.27
N LEU A 78 1.83 -3.42 -28.18
CA LEU A 78 3.22 -3.85 -27.98
C LEU A 78 3.41 -5.38 -28.19
N GLU A 79 2.45 -6.09 -28.80
CA GLU A 79 2.49 -7.57 -28.92
C GLU A 79 3.75 -8.08 -29.64
N ASP A 80 4.22 -7.37 -30.68
CA ASP A 80 5.26 -7.86 -31.59
C ASP A 80 6.61 -7.14 -31.48
N LEU A 81 6.80 -6.27 -30.48
CA LEU A 81 8.01 -5.43 -30.43
C LEU A 81 9.28 -6.20 -30.07
N PHE A 82 9.17 -7.33 -29.36
CA PHE A 82 10.31 -8.14 -28.93
C PHE A 82 9.97 -9.64 -28.88
N PRO A 83 9.82 -10.30 -30.04
CA PRO A 83 9.42 -11.71 -30.11
C PRO A 83 10.42 -12.66 -29.43
N GLU A 84 11.71 -12.29 -29.37
CA GLU A 84 12.76 -13.08 -28.70
C GLU A 84 12.83 -12.86 -27.18
N GLU A 85 12.09 -11.89 -26.64
CA GLU A 85 12.06 -11.57 -25.21
C GLU A 85 10.69 -11.80 -24.56
N ALA A 86 9.79 -12.52 -25.24
CA ALA A 86 8.43 -12.79 -24.74
C ALA A 86 8.44 -13.44 -23.33
N ASP A 87 9.44 -14.25 -23.04
CA ASP A 87 9.62 -14.97 -21.78
C ASP A 87 10.41 -14.18 -20.72
N ARG A 88 10.62 -12.87 -20.91
CA ARG A 88 11.34 -12.03 -19.95
C ARG A 88 10.57 -10.77 -19.61
N VAL A 89 10.46 -10.49 -18.31
CA VAL A 89 9.79 -9.29 -17.80
C VAL A 89 10.81 -8.36 -17.16
N PRO A 90 10.81 -7.05 -17.47
CA PRO A 90 11.65 -6.08 -16.77
C PRO A 90 11.36 -6.09 -15.27
N VAL A 91 12.40 -6.12 -14.44
CA VAL A 91 12.28 -6.09 -12.97
C VAL A 91 11.52 -4.85 -12.50
N ILE A 92 11.73 -3.73 -13.19
CA ILE A 92 11.02 -2.48 -12.92
C ILE A 92 9.49 -2.61 -13.00
N TRP A 93 8.96 -3.39 -13.93
CA TRP A 93 7.53 -3.60 -14.05
C TRP A 93 7.01 -4.40 -12.87
N LEU A 94 7.72 -5.46 -12.49
CA LEU A 94 7.38 -6.26 -11.31
C LEU A 94 7.38 -5.40 -10.03
N ILE A 95 8.40 -4.56 -9.84
CA ILE A 95 8.48 -3.65 -8.68
C ILE A 95 7.29 -2.68 -8.66
N LYS A 96 6.98 -2.09 -9.82
CA LYS A 96 5.84 -1.19 -9.98
C LYS A 96 4.53 -1.91 -9.66
N ASP A 97 4.30 -3.08 -10.24
CA ASP A 97 3.05 -3.82 -10.09
C ASP A 97 2.88 -4.38 -8.67
N LEU A 98 3.99 -4.68 -7.99
CA LEU A 98 3.97 -5.03 -6.57
C LEU A 98 3.67 -3.81 -5.69
N HIS A 99 4.12 -2.61 -6.07
CA HIS A 99 3.80 -1.36 -5.36
C HIS A 99 2.34 -0.93 -5.56
N THR A 100 1.78 -1.09 -6.76
CA THR A 100 0.39 -0.70 -7.06
C THR A 100 -0.64 -1.77 -6.67
N GLY A 101 -0.19 -2.98 -6.34
CA GLY A 101 -1.07 -4.12 -6.09
C GLY A 101 -1.56 -4.81 -7.37
N ASP A 102 -1.12 -4.36 -8.54
CA ASP A 102 -1.49 -4.94 -9.84
C ASP A 102 -0.95 -6.35 -10.02
N PHE A 103 0.12 -6.72 -9.30
CA PHE A 103 0.69 -8.07 -9.33
C PHE A 103 -0.34 -9.17 -9.01
N PHE A 104 -1.31 -8.88 -8.15
CA PHE A 104 -2.40 -9.82 -7.79
C PHE A 104 -3.67 -9.64 -8.64
N GLY A 105 -3.59 -8.85 -9.71
CA GLY A 105 -4.73 -8.54 -10.56
C GLY A 105 -5.75 -7.59 -9.90
N PRO A 106 -7.01 -7.61 -10.36
CA PRO A 106 -8.04 -6.66 -9.92
C PRO A 106 -8.30 -6.68 -8.42
N TRP A 107 -8.25 -7.84 -7.78
CA TRP A 107 -8.46 -7.98 -6.34
C TRP A 107 -7.34 -7.34 -5.52
N GLY A 108 -6.10 -7.44 -6.00
CA GLY A 108 -4.96 -6.75 -5.40
C GLY A 108 -5.13 -5.24 -5.41
N ARG A 109 -5.53 -4.69 -6.56
CA ARG A 109 -5.77 -3.24 -6.70
C ARG A 109 -6.83 -2.73 -5.72
N ILE A 110 -7.98 -3.41 -5.65
CA ILE A 110 -9.06 -3.04 -4.70
C ILE A 110 -8.56 -3.11 -3.25
N PHE A 111 -7.78 -4.14 -2.91
CA PHE A 111 -7.21 -4.25 -1.57
C PHE A 111 -6.27 -3.07 -1.23
N TYR A 112 -5.40 -2.69 -2.16
CA TYR A 112 -4.49 -1.54 -2.00
C TYR A 112 -5.25 -0.21 -1.90
N ASP A 113 -6.35 -0.04 -2.64
CA ASP A 113 -7.22 1.13 -2.54
C ASP A 113 -7.87 1.22 -1.15
N ILE A 114 -8.37 0.10 -0.61
CA ILE A 114 -8.93 0.06 0.75
C ILE A 114 -7.86 0.41 1.80
N LEU A 115 -6.63 -0.12 1.68
CA LEU A 115 -5.53 0.24 2.55
C LEU A 115 -5.20 1.74 2.47
N SER A 116 -5.18 2.30 1.27
CA SER A 116 -4.88 3.72 1.04
C SER A 116 -5.96 4.63 1.63
N ILE A 117 -7.25 4.30 1.41
CA ILE A 117 -8.37 5.01 2.02
C ILE A 117 -8.29 4.95 3.55
N SER A 118 -7.96 3.78 4.11
CA SER A 118 -7.81 3.61 5.56
C SER A 118 -6.71 4.51 6.13
N LEU A 119 -5.58 4.61 5.43
CA LEU A 119 -4.48 5.52 5.79
C LEU A 119 -4.87 6.99 5.68
N ILE A 120 -5.62 7.39 4.64
CA ILE A 120 -6.13 8.76 4.50
C ILE A 120 -7.03 9.11 5.68
N VAL A 121 -7.98 8.24 6.04
CA VAL A 121 -8.86 8.47 7.20
C VAL A 121 -8.04 8.59 8.48
N LEU A 122 -7.06 7.70 8.68
CA LEU A 122 -6.18 7.75 9.85
C LEU A 122 -5.37 9.06 9.91
N ALA A 123 -4.79 9.48 8.79
CA ALA A 123 -3.99 10.71 8.71
C ALA A 123 -4.86 11.95 8.97
N VAL A 124 -6.01 12.06 8.32
CA VAL A 124 -6.93 13.21 8.47
C VAL A 124 -7.47 13.29 9.89
N THR A 125 -7.91 12.17 10.46
CA THR A 125 -8.43 12.14 11.84
C THR A 125 -7.33 12.45 12.85
N GLY A 126 -6.12 11.91 12.67
CA GLY A 126 -4.96 12.23 13.50
C GLY A 126 -4.60 13.71 13.48
N CYS A 127 -4.52 14.31 12.28
CA CYS A 127 -4.27 15.74 12.10
C CYS A 127 -5.36 16.59 12.75
N TYR A 128 -6.64 16.27 12.52
CA TYR A 128 -7.77 16.99 13.12
C TYR A 128 -7.70 16.97 14.66
N LEU A 129 -7.48 15.80 15.25
CA LEU A 129 -7.38 15.66 16.70
C LEU A 129 -6.17 16.42 17.27
N PHE A 130 -5.01 16.35 16.59
CA PHE A 130 -3.82 17.09 17.00
C PHE A 130 -4.07 18.60 17.04
N LEU A 131 -4.64 19.15 15.97
CA LEU A 131 -4.92 20.58 15.87
C LEU A 131 -5.99 21.01 16.89
N LYS A 132 -7.08 20.23 17.03
CA LYS A 132 -8.19 20.58 17.93
C LYS A 132 -7.86 20.42 19.42
N ILE A 133 -7.14 19.38 19.80
CA ILE A 133 -6.87 19.07 21.22
C ILE A 133 -5.64 19.84 21.70
N ASN A 134 -4.54 19.85 20.94
CA ASN A 134 -3.26 20.31 21.47
C ASN A 134 -3.03 21.82 21.33
N ILE A 135 -3.57 22.48 20.29
CA ILE A 135 -3.39 23.92 20.08
C ILE A 135 -4.07 24.75 21.19
N PRO A 136 -5.38 24.61 21.46
CA PRO A 136 -6.03 25.40 22.50
C PRO A 136 -5.53 25.04 23.92
N ALA A 137 -5.17 23.78 24.17
CA ALA A 137 -4.60 23.36 25.46
C ALA A 137 -3.23 24.01 25.73
N ARG A 138 -2.39 24.19 24.69
CA ARG A 138 -1.11 24.91 24.79
C ARG A 138 -1.29 26.42 24.94
N ALA A 139 -2.26 27.02 24.23
CA ALA A 139 -2.56 28.45 24.35
C ALA A 139 -3.00 28.83 25.77
N LYS A 140 -3.84 28.01 26.41
CA LYS A 140 -4.29 28.25 27.78
C LYS A 140 -3.15 28.21 28.79
N ARG A 141 -2.25 27.23 28.71
CA ARG A 141 -1.08 27.12 29.61
C ARG A 141 -0.13 28.32 29.53
N LYS A 142 -0.01 28.94 28.35
CA LYS A 142 0.90 30.06 28.12
C LYS A 142 0.32 31.41 28.60
N GLY A 143 -0.99 31.50 28.80
CA GLY A 143 -1.65 32.68 29.40
C GLY A 143 -1.70 32.65 30.93
N ASP A 144 -1.45 31.48 31.53
CA ASP A 144 -1.42 31.28 32.99
C ASP A 144 0.03 31.36 33.58
N SER A 145 1.04 31.68 32.76
CA SER A 145 2.46 31.85 33.14
C SER A 145 2.88 33.30 32.99
#